data_AF-W9YN25-F1
#
_entry.id   AF-W9YN25-F1
#
_cell.length_a   1.000
_cell.length_b   1.000
_cell.length_c   1.000
_cell.angle_alpha   90.00
_cell.angle_beta   90.00
_cell.angle_gamma   90.00
#
_symmetry.space_group_name_H-M   'P 1'
#
loop_
_entity.id
_entity.type
_entity.pdbx_description
1 polymer ?
#
loop_
_entity_poly.entity_id
_entity_poly.type
_entity_poly.pdbx_seq_one_letter_code
_entity_poly.pdbx_strand_id
1 'polypeptide(L)'
;MPIVAEDFPESITIPSATLRKFTGARVDPYTRYVAYVLFRDLNISVHGQRNINNALSNLPVYQSTAPDNRLSFGWGLTSVIRDKAVHEGSYEHLAMMIALGESFRESYGAKVLTELASAAASPEDVTPHFSQWKAAIHACNGGFATTDFGLLVEEYLRIDPYPIRNVQSVESLLPPKLVADALQALMRVTAGHERAVTLTGSAVISWFGAVAEWLCGLRIAVYQANGVQLHITHPEQDAQLTLVYVQEPGIQFSFKPFAPHEVTVAKLTLVDQTYSSAVHATPFGGRVAWQSLLPRVFGKSFHYLDHEESKAFGLMIGSAARMFEGLALGKGDEEHNALVSTQNRSNTASYGAGLVETITNWLPELRRFQGRMERPLKMSYQDAAASYVEHLGQIRKACHCGICTSREELEKDQEGIPPPHGYCLAVLVETIISLGLCLSRMTVSAQLYPARSGILSFYVSQVSKRLEARGLHWNEHFKIVYGNEWNALDARRLLNAVQIFAGSRPDRDVPDNLVGLSHEGTCAYFVALEKSSKPGPEQQQVQLIRVVSGAMNVHEKVFDRACLGPVEDADPDDPWEEISYEHLATTLYCK
;
A
#
# COMPACT_ATOMS: atom_id res chain seq x y z
N MET A 1 -3.96 -34.28 -2.73
CA MET A 1 -4.21 -35.15 -1.57
C MET A 1 -5.47 -34.62 -0.92
N PRO A 2 -6.41 -35.48 -0.51
CA PRO A 2 -7.70 -35.03 0.01
C PRO A 2 -7.51 -34.14 1.24
N ILE A 3 -8.38 -33.14 1.39
CA ILE A 3 -8.39 -32.21 2.53
C ILE A 3 -8.76 -32.95 3.82
N VAL A 4 -9.65 -33.93 3.70
CA VAL A 4 -10.00 -34.90 4.73
C VAL A 4 -9.30 -36.23 4.36
N ALA A 5 -8.20 -36.56 5.05
CA ALA A 5 -7.60 -37.88 4.96
C ALA A 5 -8.38 -38.89 5.83
N GLU A 6 -8.16 -40.20 5.66
CA GLU A 6 -8.73 -41.25 6.54
C GLU A 6 -8.37 -41.02 8.03
N ASP A 7 -7.28 -40.30 8.31
CA ASP A 7 -6.83 -39.92 9.66
C ASP A 7 -7.48 -38.63 10.20
N PHE A 8 -8.50 -38.08 9.53
CA PHE A 8 -9.18 -36.88 10.01
C PHE A 8 -9.95 -37.18 11.30
N PRO A 9 -9.72 -36.43 12.38
CA PRO A 9 -10.39 -36.71 13.64
C PRO A 9 -11.89 -36.41 13.51
N GLU A 10 -12.74 -37.37 13.91
CA GLU A 10 -14.21 -37.20 13.91
C GLU A 10 -14.68 -35.98 14.75
N SER A 11 -13.86 -35.53 15.71
CA SER A 11 -14.12 -34.32 16.49
C SER A 11 -12.87 -33.50 16.71
N ILE A 12 -13.02 -32.17 16.66
CA ILE A 12 -11.96 -31.20 16.97
C ILE A 12 -12.40 -30.42 18.21
N THR A 13 -11.58 -30.43 19.26
CA THR A 13 -11.82 -29.64 20.48
C THR A 13 -11.11 -28.29 20.36
N ILE A 14 -11.84 -27.20 20.55
CA ILE A 14 -11.28 -25.83 20.52
C ILE A 14 -11.54 -25.16 21.88
N PRO A 15 -10.51 -24.61 22.55
CA PRO A 15 -10.69 -23.84 23.77
C PRO A 15 -11.63 -22.64 23.55
N SER A 16 -12.49 -22.34 24.53
CA SER A 16 -13.47 -21.24 24.43
C SER A 16 -12.81 -19.88 24.13
N ALA A 17 -11.65 -19.61 24.72
CA ALA A 17 -10.90 -18.38 24.46
C ALA A 17 -10.44 -18.28 23.00
N THR A 18 -9.94 -19.37 22.42
CA THR A 18 -9.54 -19.45 21.01
C THR A 18 -10.77 -19.27 20.11
N LEU A 19 -11.89 -19.94 20.42
CA LEU A 19 -13.14 -19.80 19.66
C LEU A 19 -13.63 -18.35 19.64
N ARG A 20 -13.61 -17.64 20.78
CA ARG A 20 -13.98 -16.21 20.83
C ARG A 20 -13.14 -15.34 19.91
N LYS A 21 -11.83 -15.62 19.79
CA LYS A 21 -10.94 -14.87 18.89
C LYS A 21 -11.25 -15.12 17.43
N PHE A 22 -11.49 -16.38 17.06
CA PHE A 22 -11.94 -16.73 15.70
C PHE A 22 -13.27 -16.05 15.36
N THR A 23 -14.26 -16.13 16.26
CA THR A 23 -15.55 -15.45 16.10
C THR A 23 -15.39 -13.93 16.00
N GLY A 24 -14.56 -13.32 16.86
CA GLY A 24 -14.32 -11.88 16.85
C GLY A 24 -13.58 -11.38 15.62
N ALA A 25 -12.73 -12.21 15.02
CA ALA A 25 -12.10 -11.96 13.72
C ALA A 25 -12.99 -12.37 12.53
N ARG A 26 -14.19 -12.90 12.78
CA ARG A 26 -15.14 -13.42 11.77
C ARG A 26 -14.55 -14.54 10.90
N VAL A 27 -13.60 -15.31 11.46
CA VAL A 27 -12.92 -16.42 10.79
C VAL A 27 -13.50 -17.75 11.29
N ASP A 28 -13.97 -18.58 10.37
CA ASP A 28 -14.31 -19.97 10.68
C ASP A 28 -13.03 -20.78 11.01
N PRO A 29 -12.94 -21.40 12.21
CA PRO A 29 -11.80 -22.25 12.58
C PRO A 29 -11.52 -23.38 11.57
N TYR A 30 -12.53 -23.89 10.88
CA TYR A 30 -12.34 -24.90 9.84
C TYR A 30 -11.51 -24.37 8.67
N THR A 31 -11.68 -23.09 8.32
CA THR A 31 -10.88 -22.44 7.27
C THR A 31 -9.39 -22.44 7.61
N ARG A 32 -9.05 -22.17 8.89
CA ARG A 32 -7.66 -22.27 9.37
C ARG A 32 -7.13 -23.69 9.23
N TYR A 33 -7.92 -24.69 9.58
CA TYR A 33 -7.50 -26.09 9.42
C TYR A 33 -7.22 -26.44 7.96
N VAL A 34 -8.12 -26.09 7.04
CA VAL A 34 -7.92 -26.33 5.61
C VAL A 34 -6.66 -25.60 5.13
N ALA A 35 -6.41 -24.37 5.57
CA ALA A 35 -5.19 -23.65 5.27
C ALA A 35 -3.93 -24.41 5.74
N TYR A 36 -3.95 -24.93 6.97
CA TYR A 36 -2.88 -25.77 7.50
C TYR A 36 -2.61 -26.99 6.61
N VAL A 37 -3.65 -27.72 6.19
CA VAL A 37 -3.49 -28.87 5.29
C VAL A 37 -2.92 -28.45 3.93
N LEU A 38 -3.42 -27.35 3.36
CA LEU A 38 -2.98 -26.85 2.06
C LEU A 38 -1.50 -26.45 2.03
N PHE A 39 -0.95 -25.99 3.16
CA PHE A 39 0.42 -25.48 3.24
C PHE A 39 1.39 -26.38 4.00
N ARG A 40 0.99 -27.60 4.38
CA ARG A 40 1.86 -28.51 5.15
C ARG A 40 3.18 -28.88 4.45
N ASP A 41 3.18 -28.88 3.12
CA ASP A 41 4.36 -29.21 2.31
C ASP A 41 5.23 -27.97 2.02
N LEU A 42 4.81 -26.79 2.46
CA LEU A 42 5.64 -25.60 2.42
C LEU A 42 6.70 -25.75 3.52
N ASN A 43 7.98 -25.72 3.17
CA ASN A 43 9.03 -25.82 4.17
C ASN A 43 9.62 -24.44 4.44
N ILE A 44 9.34 -23.88 5.62
CA ILE A 44 9.94 -22.61 6.04
C ILE A 44 11.35 -22.87 6.57
N SER A 45 12.34 -22.19 5.98
CA SER A 45 13.73 -22.27 6.41
C SER A 45 13.94 -21.74 7.83
N VAL A 46 15.07 -22.08 8.47
CA VAL A 46 15.45 -21.51 9.78
C VAL A 46 15.50 -19.97 9.73
N HIS A 47 15.93 -19.39 8.62
CA HIS A 47 15.92 -17.94 8.42
C HIS A 47 14.48 -17.41 8.34
N GLY A 48 13.62 -18.04 7.54
CA GLY A 48 12.20 -17.68 7.44
C GLY A 48 11.46 -17.78 8.77
N GLN A 49 11.73 -18.80 9.58
CA GLN A 49 11.16 -18.94 10.93
C GLN A 49 11.57 -17.76 11.82
N ARG A 50 12.83 -17.31 11.75
CA ARG A 50 13.28 -16.11 12.47
C ARG A 50 12.55 -14.87 11.99
N ASN A 51 12.40 -14.72 10.67
CA ASN A 51 11.69 -13.59 10.07
C ASN A 51 10.23 -13.53 10.56
N ILE A 52 9.52 -14.65 10.53
CA ILE A 52 8.13 -14.75 11.02
C ILE A 52 8.05 -14.47 12.52
N ASN A 53 8.90 -15.11 13.33
CA ASN A 53 8.91 -14.90 14.78
C ASN A 53 9.18 -13.43 15.14
N ASN A 54 10.12 -12.79 14.45
CA ASN A 54 10.41 -11.37 14.63
C ASN A 54 9.22 -10.50 14.20
N ALA A 55 8.56 -10.81 13.09
CA ALA A 55 7.39 -10.08 12.63
C ALA A 55 6.24 -10.16 13.66
N LEU A 56 5.88 -11.37 14.08
CA LEU A 56 4.76 -11.62 14.99
C LEU A 56 5.02 -11.07 16.42
N SER A 57 6.27 -11.08 16.86
CA SER A 57 6.66 -10.54 18.18
C SER A 57 6.65 -9.02 18.23
N ASN A 58 6.89 -8.36 17.10
CA ASN A 58 6.99 -6.89 17.01
C ASN A 58 5.74 -6.23 16.41
N LEU A 59 4.63 -6.96 16.28
CA LEU A 59 3.37 -6.42 15.78
C LEU A 59 2.92 -5.21 16.61
N PRO A 60 2.79 -4.00 16.01
CA PRO A 60 2.52 -2.78 16.75
C PRO A 60 1.11 -2.78 17.34
N VAL A 61 0.99 -2.24 18.55
CA VAL A 61 -0.29 -2.08 19.25
C VAL A 61 -0.29 -0.75 19.99
N TYR A 62 -1.36 0.01 19.83
CA TYR A 62 -1.61 1.25 20.55
C TYR A 62 -2.91 1.09 21.33
N GLN A 63 -2.88 1.35 22.63
CA GLN A 63 -4.03 1.16 23.50
C GLN A 63 -4.64 2.51 23.87
N SER A 64 -5.97 2.54 23.95
CA SER A 64 -6.67 3.66 24.56
C SER A 64 -6.53 3.62 26.08
N THR A 65 -6.52 4.79 26.72
CA THR A 65 -6.40 4.97 28.18
C THR A 65 -7.65 4.62 28.98
N ALA A 66 -8.68 4.05 28.34
CA ALA A 66 -9.90 3.63 29.00
C ALA A 66 -9.66 2.57 30.11
N PRO A 67 -10.48 2.56 31.19
CA PRO A 67 -10.54 1.43 32.11
C PRO A 67 -10.75 0.12 31.33
N ASP A 68 -10.04 -0.94 31.74
CA ASP A 68 -10.03 -2.28 31.13
C ASP A 68 -9.33 -2.46 29.77
N ASN A 69 -8.60 -1.46 29.23
CA ASN A 69 -7.79 -1.60 27.99
C ASN A 69 -8.58 -2.18 26.79
N ARG A 70 -9.86 -1.84 26.65
CA ARG A 70 -10.76 -2.54 25.71
C ARG A 70 -10.56 -2.15 24.26
N LEU A 71 -10.23 -0.87 23.97
CA LEU A 71 -9.97 -0.38 22.61
C LEU A 71 -8.47 -0.37 22.31
N SER A 72 -8.09 -1.00 21.20
CA SER A 72 -6.73 -0.96 20.69
C SER A 72 -6.67 -0.84 19.18
N PHE A 73 -5.59 -0.24 18.69
CA PHE A 73 -5.31 0.01 17.29
C PHE A 73 -4.05 -0.73 16.87
N GLY A 74 -4.11 -1.37 15.70
CA GLY A 74 -3.09 -2.27 15.18
C GLY A 74 -3.38 -3.72 15.57
N TRP A 75 -2.41 -4.40 16.18
CA TRP A 75 -2.50 -5.82 16.52
C TRP A 75 -2.81 -6.02 18.00
N GLY A 76 -4.09 -5.86 18.35
CA GLY A 76 -4.61 -6.02 19.70
C GLY A 76 -4.11 -7.30 20.39
N LEU A 77 -3.97 -7.27 21.72
CA LEU A 77 -3.40 -8.38 22.51
C LEU A 77 -4.21 -9.67 22.40
N THR A 78 -5.50 -9.54 22.12
CA THR A 78 -6.49 -10.61 21.93
C THR A 78 -6.68 -11.01 20.47
N SER A 79 -5.93 -10.42 19.53
CA SER A 79 -6.06 -10.74 18.11
C SER A 79 -5.82 -12.24 17.85
N VAL A 80 -6.58 -12.81 16.92
CA VAL A 80 -6.50 -14.23 16.55
C VAL A 80 -5.10 -14.62 16.08
N ILE A 81 -4.37 -13.71 15.43
CA ILE A 81 -2.99 -13.97 14.96
C ILE A 81 -2.01 -14.28 16.10
N ARG A 82 -2.31 -13.86 17.34
CA ARG A 82 -1.49 -14.12 18.52
C ARG A 82 -1.92 -15.38 19.28
N ASP A 83 -2.95 -16.08 18.81
CA ASP A 83 -3.44 -17.28 19.49
C ASP A 83 -2.53 -18.48 19.24
N LYS A 84 -2.22 -19.21 20.32
CA LYS A 84 -1.37 -20.41 20.23
C LYS A 84 -1.94 -21.46 19.28
N ALA A 85 -3.26 -21.58 19.19
CA ALA A 85 -3.90 -22.54 18.29
C ALA A 85 -3.67 -22.19 16.81
N VAL A 86 -3.45 -20.91 16.48
CA VAL A 86 -3.07 -20.50 15.12
C VAL A 86 -1.64 -20.94 14.81
N HIS A 87 -0.75 -20.87 15.79
CA HIS A 87 0.65 -21.30 15.68
C HIS A 87 0.87 -22.82 15.88
N GLU A 88 -0.17 -23.55 16.28
CA GLU A 88 -0.05 -24.96 16.64
C GLU A 88 0.22 -25.82 15.39
N GLY A 89 1.27 -26.63 15.47
CA GLY A 89 1.71 -27.52 14.40
C GLY A 89 2.71 -26.89 13.43
N SER A 90 2.52 -25.62 13.03
CA SER A 90 3.32 -25.01 11.94
C SER A 90 2.98 -23.51 11.71
N TYR A 91 3.89 -22.71 11.12
CA TYR A 91 3.66 -21.28 10.75
C TYR A 91 3.32 -21.06 9.27
N GLU A 92 3.44 -22.10 8.45
CA GLU A 92 3.41 -22.12 6.99
C GLU A 92 2.17 -21.45 6.42
N HIS A 93 1.00 -21.93 6.85
CA HIS A 93 -0.29 -21.42 6.42
C HIS A 93 -0.49 -19.95 6.79
N LEU A 94 -0.16 -19.58 8.02
CA LEU A 94 -0.26 -18.19 8.48
C LEU A 94 0.68 -17.29 7.68
N ALA A 95 1.95 -17.67 7.54
CA ALA A 95 2.95 -16.89 6.82
C ALA A 95 2.55 -16.66 5.36
N MET A 96 1.98 -17.68 4.70
CA MET A 96 1.52 -17.55 3.32
C MET A 96 0.30 -16.65 3.20
N MET A 97 -0.69 -16.76 4.09
CA MET A 97 -1.86 -15.86 4.09
C MET A 97 -1.45 -14.40 4.32
N ILE A 98 -0.50 -14.15 5.24
CA ILE A 98 0.05 -12.80 5.48
C ILE A 98 0.79 -12.31 4.22
N ALA A 99 1.64 -13.14 3.62
CA ALA A 99 2.39 -12.79 2.40
C ALA A 99 1.48 -12.49 1.19
N LEU A 100 0.35 -13.20 1.08
CA LEU A 100 -0.69 -12.93 0.10
C LEU A 100 -1.37 -11.58 0.38
N GLY A 101 -1.83 -11.34 1.61
CA GLY A 101 -2.52 -10.09 1.97
C GLY A 101 -1.62 -8.85 1.89
N GLU A 102 -0.33 -9.00 2.15
CA GLU A 102 0.65 -7.91 2.11
C GLU A 102 0.95 -7.43 0.68
N SER A 103 0.79 -8.29 -0.34
CA SER A 103 1.12 -7.95 -1.73
C SER A 103 -0.07 -7.94 -2.68
N PHE A 104 -1.15 -8.63 -2.36
CA PHE A 104 -2.37 -8.71 -3.16
C PHE A 104 -3.57 -8.17 -2.37
N ARG A 105 -4.56 -7.63 -3.08
CA ARG A 105 -5.86 -7.32 -2.48
C ARG A 105 -6.47 -8.56 -1.84
N GLU A 106 -7.18 -8.38 -0.73
CA GLU A 106 -7.73 -9.49 0.06
C GLU A 106 -8.62 -10.41 -0.76
N SER A 107 -9.42 -9.82 -1.66
CA SER A 107 -10.31 -10.57 -2.55
C SER A 107 -9.55 -11.44 -3.55
N TYR A 108 -8.41 -10.96 -4.06
CA TYR A 108 -7.60 -11.71 -4.99
C TYR A 108 -6.88 -12.85 -4.28
N GLY A 109 -6.25 -12.58 -3.13
CA GLY A 109 -5.63 -13.60 -2.29
C GLY A 109 -6.63 -14.71 -1.89
N ALA A 110 -7.86 -14.33 -1.54
CA ALA A 110 -8.90 -15.29 -1.20
C ALA A 110 -9.29 -16.18 -2.38
N LYS A 111 -9.33 -15.64 -3.62
CA LYS A 111 -9.53 -16.44 -4.83
C LYS A 111 -8.39 -17.44 -5.05
N VAL A 112 -7.14 -17.04 -4.79
CA VAL A 112 -5.98 -17.95 -4.88
C VAL A 112 -6.13 -19.12 -3.89
N LEU A 113 -6.54 -18.84 -2.65
CA LEU A 113 -6.78 -19.89 -1.65
C LEU A 113 -7.96 -20.80 -2.03
N THR A 114 -9.03 -20.26 -2.62
CA THR A 114 -10.14 -21.05 -3.16
C THR A 114 -9.67 -22.00 -4.28
N GLU A 115 -8.83 -21.54 -5.20
CA GLU A 115 -8.29 -22.38 -6.28
C GLU A 115 -7.37 -23.48 -5.73
N LEU A 116 -6.52 -23.17 -4.74
CA LEU A 116 -5.69 -24.17 -4.04
C LEU A 116 -6.55 -25.22 -3.33
N ALA A 117 -7.59 -24.79 -2.61
CA ALA A 117 -8.52 -25.69 -1.93
C ALA A 117 -9.24 -26.59 -2.94
N SER A 118 -9.74 -26.01 -4.03
CA SER A 118 -10.45 -26.74 -5.08
C SER A 118 -9.58 -27.77 -5.78
N ALA A 119 -8.29 -27.45 -5.99
CA ALA A 119 -7.33 -28.38 -6.59
C ALA A 119 -6.92 -29.53 -5.65
N ALA A 120 -6.98 -29.31 -4.33
CA ALA A 120 -6.66 -30.33 -3.33
C ALA A 120 -7.87 -31.22 -2.98
N ALA A 121 -9.08 -30.67 -3.07
CA ALA A 121 -10.31 -31.32 -2.65
C ALA A 121 -10.64 -32.58 -3.47
N SER A 122 -11.01 -33.64 -2.77
CA SER A 122 -11.74 -34.78 -3.31
C SER A 122 -13.24 -34.47 -3.43
N PRO A 123 -14.03 -35.29 -4.16
CA PRO A 123 -15.47 -35.06 -4.33
C PRO A 123 -16.27 -35.00 -3.02
N GLU A 124 -15.74 -35.58 -1.95
CA GLU A 124 -16.38 -35.65 -0.63
C GLU A 124 -15.89 -34.55 0.32
N ASP A 125 -14.82 -33.83 -0.04
CA ASP A 125 -14.25 -32.77 0.78
C ASP A 125 -15.11 -31.51 0.77
N VAL A 126 -15.33 -30.94 1.95
CA VAL A 126 -15.94 -29.61 2.09
C VAL A 126 -14.84 -28.55 2.04
N THR A 127 -14.92 -27.62 1.10
CA THR A 127 -13.98 -26.49 1.04
C THR A 127 -14.58 -25.25 1.69
N PRO A 128 -13.76 -24.40 2.35
CA PRO A 128 -14.27 -23.14 2.90
C PRO A 128 -14.81 -22.23 1.81
N HIS A 129 -15.91 -21.54 2.12
CA HIS A 129 -16.50 -20.56 1.22
C HIS A 129 -15.54 -19.37 1.01
N PHE A 130 -15.62 -18.72 -0.15
CA PHE A 130 -14.80 -17.56 -0.50
C PHE A 130 -14.79 -16.45 0.58
N SER A 131 -15.94 -16.17 1.18
CA SER A 131 -16.05 -15.16 2.25
C SER A 131 -15.21 -15.51 3.48
N GLN A 132 -15.06 -16.79 3.80
CA GLN A 132 -14.22 -17.24 4.91
C GLN A 132 -12.73 -17.14 4.59
N TRP A 133 -12.33 -17.43 3.35
CA TRP A 133 -10.96 -17.15 2.91
C TRP A 133 -10.62 -15.67 2.97
N LYS A 134 -11.56 -14.81 2.53
CA LYS A 134 -11.39 -13.37 2.63
C LYS A 134 -11.27 -12.92 4.09
N ALA A 135 -12.13 -13.42 4.98
CA ALA A 135 -12.06 -13.11 6.41
C ALA A 135 -10.74 -13.59 7.04
N ALA A 136 -10.26 -14.78 6.67
CA ALA A 136 -8.99 -15.32 7.17
C ALA A 136 -7.79 -14.44 6.75
N ILE A 137 -7.72 -14.02 5.48
CA ILE A 137 -6.70 -13.07 5.01
C ILE A 137 -6.84 -11.75 5.76
N HIS A 138 -8.05 -11.19 5.81
CA HIS A 138 -8.31 -9.93 6.50
C HIS A 138 -7.82 -9.94 7.96
N ALA A 139 -8.08 -11.02 8.69
CA ALA A 139 -7.67 -11.18 10.09
C ALA A 139 -6.15 -11.25 10.32
N CYS A 140 -5.35 -11.51 9.28
CA CYS A 140 -3.89 -11.55 9.35
C CYS A 140 -3.19 -10.55 8.42
N ASN A 141 -3.95 -9.76 7.67
CA ASN A 141 -3.40 -8.80 6.73
C ASN A 141 -2.62 -7.70 7.46
N GLY A 142 -1.49 -7.30 6.89
CA GLY A 142 -0.56 -6.34 7.48
C GLY A 142 0.42 -6.94 8.50
N GLY A 143 0.40 -8.27 8.71
CA GLY A 143 1.32 -8.94 9.64
C GLY A 143 2.80 -8.80 9.25
N PHE A 144 3.08 -8.60 7.97
CA PHE A 144 4.42 -8.34 7.43
C PHE A 144 4.65 -6.87 7.04
N ALA A 145 3.68 -5.98 7.28
CA ALA A 145 3.72 -4.59 6.81
C ALA A 145 4.86 -3.74 7.40
N THR A 146 5.36 -4.13 8.57
CA THR A 146 6.48 -3.48 9.27
C THR A 146 7.78 -4.29 9.15
N THR A 147 7.86 -5.19 8.17
CA THR A 147 9.02 -6.04 7.91
C THR A 147 9.63 -5.71 6.54
N ASP A 148 10.78 -6.32 6.24
CA ASP A 148 11.43 -6.17 4.95
C ASP A 148 10.78 -6.98 3.82
N PHE A 149 9.76 -7.81 4.09
CA PHE A 149 9.10 -8.64 3.07
C PHE A 149 8.54 -7.79 1.92
N GLY A 150 7.75 -6.75 2.24
CA GLY A 150 7.18 -5.85 1.23
C GLY A 150 8.26 -5.09 0.46
N LEU A 151 9.39 -4.76 1.10
CA LEU A 151 10.53 -4.13 0.41
C LEU A 151 11.20 -5.10 -0.56
N LEU A 152 11.34 -6.38 -0.18
CA LEU A 152 11.93 -7.42 -1.02
C LEU A 152 11.08 -7.71 -2.25
N VAL A 153 9.75 -7.70 -2.13
CA VAL A 153 8.84 -7.80 -3.29
C VAL A 153 9.15 -6.69 -4.30
N GLU A 154 9.36 -5.46 -3.84
CA GLU A 154 9.75 -4.35 -4.73
C GLU A 154 11.16 -4.49 -5.33
N GLU A 155 12.11 -5.10 -4.61
CA GLU A 155 13.44 -5.39 -5.17
C GLU A 155 13.37 -6.37 -6.34
N TYR A 156 12.59 -7.45 -6.21
CA TYR A 156 12.41 -8.39 -7.33
C TYR A 156 11.64 -7.77 -8.50
N LEU A 157 10.60 -6.98 -8.21
CA LEU A 157 9.83 -6.26 -9.23
C LEU A 157 10.70 -5.32 -10.07
N ARG A 158 11.70 -4.69 -9.46
CA ARG A 158 12.65 -3.79 -10.14
C ARG A 158 13.53 -4.51 -11.17
N ILE A 159 13.62 -5.84 -11.10
CA ILE A 159 14.44 -6.64 -12.02
C ILE A 159 13.70 -6.87 -13.36
N ASP A 160 12.36 -6.72 -13.42
CA ASP A 160 11.59 -6.89 -14.66
C ASP A 160 11.97 -5.85 -15.74
N PRO A 161 12.48 -6.29 -16.90
CA PRO A 161 13.00 -5.38 -17.93
C PRO A 161 11.95 -4.88 -18.94
N TYR A 162 10.70 -5.36 -18.95
CA TYR A 162 9.76 -5.14 -20.07
C TYR A 162 8.79 -3.96 -19.88
N PRO A 163 8.46 -3.16 -20.93
CA PRO A 163 7.67 -1.90 -20.88
C PRO A 163 6.15 -2.04 -20.62
N ILE A 164 5.47 -0.91 -20.32
CA ILE A 164 4.04 -0.82 -19.93
C ILE A 164 3.12 -1.68 -20.80
N ARG A 165 2.20 -2.38 -20.14
CA ARG A 165 0.91 -2.76 -20.74
C ARG A 165 -0.22 -2.10 -19.94
N ASN A 166 -1.11 -1.37 -20.61
CA ASN A 166 -2.37 -0.96 -19.99
C ASN A 166 -3.26 -2.20 -19.86
N VAL A 167 -3.51 -2.62 -18.62
CA VAL A 167 -4.34 -3.79 -18.33
C VAL A 167 -5.69 -3.32 -17.81
N GLN A 168 -6.76 -3.61 -18.55
CA GLN A 168 -8.13 -3.27 -18.13
C GLN A 168 -8.68 -4.24 -17.07
N SER A 169 -8.27 -5.51 -17.11
CA SER A 169 -8.63 -6.53 -16.12
C SER A 169 -7.41 -7.39 -15.82
N VAL A 170 -6.99 -7.41 -14.57
CA VAL A 170 -5.83 -8.21 -14.17
C VAL A 170 -6.21 -9.68 -14.10
N GLU A 171 -7.40 -10.00 -13.63
CA GLU A 171 -7.85 -11.39 -13.49
C GLU A 171 -7.95 -12.12 -14.83
N SER A 172 -8.14 -11.39 -15.94
CA SER A 172 -8.11 -12.00 -17.27
C SER A 172 -6.69 -12.35 -17.74
N LEU A 173 -5.68 -11.59 -17.30
CA LEU A 173 -4.27 -11.83 -17.65
C LEU A 173 -3.57 -12.74 -16.65
N LEU A 174 -3.98 -12.67 -15.40
CA LEU A 174 -3.44 -13.41 -14.29
C LEU A 174 -4.60 -14.02 -13.47
N PRO A 175 -5.23 -15.09 -13.97
CA PRO A 175 -6.23 -15.83 -13.21
C PRO A 175 -5.64 -16.33 -11.88
N PRO A 176 -6.37 -16.26 -10.75
CA PRO A 176 -5.91 -16.75 -9.45
C PRO A 176 -5.38 -18.19 -9.47
N LYS A 177 -5.94 -19.02 -10.36
CA LYS A 177 -5.49 -20.40 -10.59
C LYS A 177 -4.02 -20.50 -11.00
N LEU A 178 -3.50 -19.59 -11.83
CA LEU A 178 -2.09 -19.62 -12.23
C LEU A 178 -1.15 -19.36 -11.05
N VAL A 179 -1.56 -18.49 -10.12
CA VAL A 179 -0.81 -18.21 -8.89
C VAL A 179 -0.87 -19.43 -7.96
N ALA A 180 -2.04 -20.06 -7.83
CA ALA A 180 -2.22 -21.30 -7.07
C ALA A 180 -1.34 -22.44 -7.60
N ASP A 181 -1.36 -22.70 -8.91
CA ASP A 181 -0.58 -23.75 -9.56
C ASP A 181 0.93 -23.52 -9.38
N ALA A 182 1.39 -22.27 -9.56
CA ALA A 182 2.80 -21.91 -9.34
C ALA A 182 3.21 -22.05 -7.86
N LEU A 183 2.30 -21.77 -6.92
CA LEU A 183 2.57 -21.94 -5.48
C LEU A 183 2.69 -23.43 -5.12
N GLN A 184 1.83 -24.29 -5.67
CA GLN A 184 1.98 -25.75 -5.52
C GLN A 184 3.31 -26.24 -6.10
N ALA A 185 3.73 -25.71 -7.24
CA ALA A 185 5.02 -26.06 -7.84
C ALA A 185 6.21 -25.64 -6.96
N LEU A 186 6.15 -24.44 -6.36
CA LEU A 186 7.14 -23.97 -5.39
C LEU A 186 7.17 -24.89 -4.15
N MET A 187 6.00 -25.25 -3.62
CA MET A 187 5.89 -26.12 -2.45
C MET A 187 6.52 -27.51 -2.70
N ARG A 188 6.37 -28.07 -3.90
CA ARG A 188 7.05 -29.32 -4.27
C ARG A 188 8.57 -29.23 -4.19
N VAL A 189 9.14 -28.07 -4.50
CA VAL A 189 10.59 -27.83 -4.36
C VAL A 189 10.97 -27.69 -2.89
N THR A 190 10.20 -26.95 -2.09
CA THR A 190 10.50 -26.77 -0.66
C THR A 190 10.37 -28.07 0.13
N ALA A 191 9.42 -28.94 -0.25
CA ALA A 191 9.24 -30.27 0.31
C ALA A 191 10.32 -31.28 -0.14
N GLY A 192 11.14 -30.93 -1.14
CA GLY A 192 12.15 -31.81 -1.71
C GLY A 192 11.61 -32.89 -2.67
N HIS A 193 10.34 -32.78 -3.09
CA HIS A 193 9.78 -33.64 -4.13
C HIS A 193 10.37 -33.35 -5.51
N GLU A 194 10.74 -32.08 -5.74
CA GLU A 194 11.42 -31.62 -6.95
C GLU A 194 12.71 -30.90 -6.57
N ARG A 195 13.74 -31.00 -7.41
CA ARG A 195 15.05 -30.36 -7.12
C ARG A 195 15.01 -28.85 -7.35
N ALA A 196 14.31 -28.43 -8.39
CA ALA A 196 14.20 -27.03 -8.81
C ALA A 196 12.93 -26.80 -9.63
N VAL A 197 12.48 -25.54 -9.70
CA VAL A 197 11.39 -25.10 -10.56
C VAL A 197 11.78 -23.83 -11.30
N THR A 198 11.39 -23.74 -12.57
CA THR A 198 11.47 -22.51 -13.36
C THR A 198 10.09 -21.89 -13.46
N LEU A 199 9.95 -20.63 -13.06
CA LEU A 199 8.76 -19.81 -13.28
C LEU A 199 9.04 -18.81 -14.40
N THR A 200 8.26 -18.89 -15.47
CA THR A 200 8.34 -17.99 -16.62
C THR A 200 7.11 -17.10 -16.63
N GLY A 201 7.28 -15.79 -16.65
CA GLY A 201 6.16 -14.86 -16.60
C GLY A 201 6.56 -13.39 -16.54
N SER A 202 5.58 -12.53 -16.31
CA SER A 202 5.81 -11.10 -16.08
C SER A 202 6.14 -10.80 -14.62
N ALA A 203 6.18 -9.52 -14.23
CA ALA A 203 6.33 -9.00 -12.88
C ALA A 203 5.80 -9.87 -11.72
N VAL A 204 4.67 -10.58 -11.86
CA VAL A 204 4.09 -11.42 -10.79
C VAL A 204 5.02 -12.50 -10.27
N ILE A 205 5.93 -13.03 -11.11
CA ILE A 205 6.90 -14.04 -10.65
C ILE A 205 7.90 -13.46 -9.63
N SER A 206 8.01 -12.14 -9.53
CA SER A 206 8.79 -11.43 -8.52
C SER A 206 8.33 -11.75 -7.10
N TRP A 207 7.01 -11.87 -6.89
CA TRP A 207 6.45 -12.19 -5.58
C TRP A 207 6.90 -13.59 -5.12
N PHE A 208 6.97 -14.56 -6.05
CA PHE A 208 7.51 -15.88 -5.75
C PHE A 208 8.99 -15.84 -5.39
N GLY A 209 9.78 -14.96 -6.04
CA GLY A 209 11.17 -14.69 -5.65
C GLY A 209 11.28 -14.23 -4.19
N ALA A 210 10.47 -13.24 -3.81
CA ALA A 210 10.45 -12.72 -2.44
C ALA A 210 10.00 -13.78 -1.42
N VAL A 211 8.95 -14.55 -1.72
CA VAL A 211 8.49 -15.67 -0.87
C VAL A 211 9.57 -16.74 -0.72
N ALA A 212 10.20 -17.14 -1.82
CA ALA A 212 11.23 -18.16 -1.84
C ALA A 212 12.48 -17.75 -1.05
N GLU A 213 12.89 -16.48 -1.14
CA GLU A 213 14.02 -15.95 -0.38
C GLU A 213 13.66 -15.73 1.09
N TRP A 214 12.58 -14.99 1.36
CA TRP A 214 12.26 -14.50 2.71
C TRP A 214 11.71 -15.59 3.64
N LEU A 215 10.89 -16.51 3.12
CA LEU A 215 10.32 -17.63 3.88
C LEU A 215 11.13 -18.91 3.71
N CYS A 216 11.39 -19.29 2.46
CA CYS A 216 11.84 -20.65 2.15
C CYS A 216 13.37 -20.79 2.11
N GLY A 217 14.12 -19.68 2.10
CA GLY A 217 15.58 -19.69 2.02
C GLY A 217 16.13 -20.39 0.77
N LEU A 218 15.39 -20.36 -0.34
CA LEU A 218 15.78 -21.03 -1.58
C LEU A 218 16.86 -20.26 -2.32
N ARG A 219 17.66 -21.01 -3.09
CA ARG A 219 18.62 -20.43 -4.04
C ARG A 219 17.91 -19.99 -5.31
N ILE A 220 18.05 -18.72 -5.65
CA ILE A 220 17.34 -18.08 -6.76
C ILE A 220 18.31 -17.61 -7.83
N ALA A 221 17.94 -17.83 -9.09
CA ALA A 221 18.54 -17.20 -10.27
C ALA A 221 17.45 -16.54 -11.13
N VAL A 222 17.75 -15.38 -11.71
CA VAL A 222 16.81 -14.56 -12.47
C VAL A 222 17.38 -14.24 -13.83
N TYR A 223 16.58 -14.45 -14.87
CA TYR A 223 16.96 -14.29 -16.27
C TYR A 223 15.94 -13.48 -17.05
N GLN A 224 16.39 -12.87 -18.15
CA GLN A 224 15.53 -12.42 -19.24
C GLN A 224 15.18 -13.58 -20.18
N ALA A 225 14.14 -13.40 -21.02
CA ALA A 225 13.74 -14.38 -22.02
C ALA A 225 14.87 -14.78 -23.01
N ASN A 226 15.82 -13.87 -23.26
CA ASN A 226 16.99 -14.12 -24.13
C ASN A 226 18.13 -14.88 -23.43
N GLY A 227 17.99 -15.22 -22.14
CA GLY A 227 19.00 -15.92 -21.34
C GLY A 227 19.96 -15.02 -20.56
N VAL A 228 19.88 -13.70 -20.72
CA VAL A 228 20.72 -12.75 -19.94
C VAL A 228 20.42 -12.89 -18.45
N GLN A 229 21.45 -13.14 -17.65
CA GLN A 229 21.31 -13.25 -16.21
C GLN A 229 21.22 -11.85 -15.58
N LEU A 230 20.16 -11.64 -14.79
CA LEU A 230 19.87 -10.38 -14.13
C LEU A 230 20.24 -10.40 -12.64
N HIS A 231 20.01 -11.53 -11.99
CA HIS A 231 20.27 -11.67 -10.56
C HIS A 231 20.56 -13.12 -10.19
N ILE A 232 21.39 -13.32 -9.16
CA ILE A 232 21.64 -14.63 -8.57
C ILE A 232 21.97 -14.43 -7.09
N THR A 233 21.37 -15.24 -6.24
CA THR A 233 21.60 -15.20 -4.79
C THR A 233 22.82 -16.02 -4.38
N HIS A 234 23.08 -17.15 -5.08
CA HIS A 234 24.15 -18.10 -4.76
C HIS A 234 24.91 -18.51 -6.04
N PRO A 235 25.92 -17.74 -6.48
CA PRO A 235 26.60 -17.96 -7.76
C PRO A 235 27.27 -19.34 -7.93
N GLU A 236 27.65 -19.97 -6.83
CA GLU A 236 28.41 -21.23 -6.82
C GLU A 236 27.53 -22.48 -6.66
N GLN A 237 26.20 -22.32 -6.60
CA GLN A 237 25.27 -23.42 -6.35
C GLN A 237 24.11 -23.40 -7.32
N ASP A 238 23.58 -24.59 -7.65
CA ASP A 238 22.41 -24.70 -8.52
C ASP A 238 21.19 -24.02 -7.89
N ALA A 239 20.52 -23.19 -8.68
CA ALA A 239 19.28 -22.54 -8.29
C ALA A 239 18.16 -23.56 -8.08
N GLN A 240 17.40 -23.39 -7.01
CA GLN A 240 16.18 -24.15 -6.71
C GLN A 240 14.95 -23.45 -7.30
N LEU A 241 15.00 -22.13 -7.44
CA LEU A 241 13.99 -21.34 -8.14
C LEU A 241 14.67 -20.52 -9.24
N THR A 242 14.24 -20.73 -10.48
CA THR A 242 14.66 -19.91 -11.61
C THR A 242 13.50 -19.03 -12.03
N LEU A 243 13.69 -17.71 -12.06
CA LEU A 243 12.72 -16.75 -12.57
C LEU A 243 13.14 -16.32 -13.98
N VAL A 244 12.24 -16.45 -14.96
CA VAL A 244 12.49 -16.03 -16.34
C VAL A 244 11.45 -14.99 -16.72
N TYR A 245 11.87 -13.72 -16.80
CA TYR A 245 10.98 -12.66 -17.24
C TYR A 245 10.71 -12.78 -18.73
N VAL A 246 9.43 -12.69 -19.10
CA VAL A 246 8.94 -12.58 -20.48
C VAL A 246 8.00 -11.39 -20.62
N GLN A 247 7.84 -10.90 -21.84
CA GLN A 247 6.99 -9.74 -22.10
C GLN A 247 5.51 -10.09 -21.95
N GLU A 248 5.13 -11.34 -22.24
CA GLU A 248 3.76 -11.84 -22.15
C GLU A 248 3.29 -11.92 -20.69
N PRO A 249 2.11 -11.36 -20.35
CA PRO A 249 1.58 -11.46 -19.02
C PRO A 249 1.16 -12.90 -18.69
N GLY A 250 1.36 -13.31 -17.44
CA GLY A 250 0.95 -14.61 -16.94
C GLY A 250 2.06 -15.30 -16.14
N ILE A 251 1.81 -16.56 -15.80
CA ILE A 251 2.77 -17.44 -15.13
C ILE A 251 2.69 -18.82 -15.77
N GLN A 252 3.85 -19.38 -16.05
CA GLN A 252 4.03 -20.78 -16.39
C GLN A 252 5.12 -21.35 -15.50
N PHE A 253 5.01 -22.63 -15.14
CA PHE A 253 6.03 -23.32 -14.37
C PHE A 253 6.53 -24.57 -15.11
N SER A 254 7.79 -24.93 -14.87
CA SER A 254 8.41 -26.14 -15.40
C SER A 254 9.45 -26.67 -14.41
N PHE A 255 9.45 -27.98 -14.16
CA PHE A 255 10.51 -28.65 -13.39
C PHE A 255 11.71 -29.05 -14.25
N LYS A 256 11.65 -28.82 -15.57
CA LYS A 256 12.80 -29.03 -16.45
C LYS A 256 13.84 -27.92 -16.20
N PRO A 257 15.14 -28.24 -16.18
CA PRO A 257 16.19 -27.24 -16.06
C PRO A 257 16.07 -26.19 -17.17
N PHE A 258 16.16 -24.91 -16.79
CA PHE A 258 16.28 -23.82 -17.75
C PHE A 258 17.69 -23.80 -18.34
N ALA A 259 17.80 -23.86 -19.67
CA ALA A 259 19.06 -23.78 -20.40
C ALA A 259 19.14 -22.43 -21.13
N PRO A 260 19.83 -21.41 -20.59
CA PRO A 260 19.98 -20.12 -21.25
C PRO A 260 20.81 -20.29 -22.54
N HIS A 261 20.44 -19.55 -23.59
CA HIS A 261 21.14 -19.59 -24.89
C HIS A 261 22.44 -18.78 -24.88
N GLU A 262 22.57 -17.78 -23.99
CA GLU A 262 23.79 -16.99 -23.74
C GLU A 262 23.98 -16.72 -22.24
N VAL A 263 25.20 -16.85 -21.72
CA VAL A 263 25.55 -16.54 -20.31
C VAL A 263 26.20 -15.15 -20.24
N THR A 264 25.44 -14.12 -20.63
CA THR A 264 25.91 -12.74 -20.53
C THR A 264 25.37 -12.13 -19.22
N VAL A 265 26.26 -11.65 -18.35
CA VAL A 265 25.87 -10.93 -17.13
C VAL A 265 25.60 -9.48 -17.49
N ALA A 266 24.37 -9.01 -17.29
CA ALA A 266 24.06 -7.61 -17.50
C ALA A 266 24.82 -6.75 -16.48
N LYS A 267 25.62 -5.78 -16.93
CA LYS A 267 26.07 -4.67 -16.08
C LYS A 267 24.90 -3.73 -15.89
N LEU A 268 24.09 -4.02 -14.89
CA LEU A 268 22.91 -3.24 -14.59
C LEU A 268 23.33 -1.90 -13.97
N THR A 269 23.21 -0.80 -14.72
CA THR A 269 23.42 0.54 -14.16
C THR A 269 22.14 1.04 -13.50
N LEU A 270 22.26 1.79 -12.41
CA LEU A 270 21.11 2.39 -11.68
C LEU A 270 20.26 3.33 -12.55
N VAL A 271 20.80 3.82 -13.66
CA VAL A 271 20.16 4.75 -14.61
C VAL A 271 19.39 3.99 -15.69
N ASP A 272 19.88 2.83 -16.14
CA ASP A 272 19.12 1.96 -17.06
C ASP A 272 18.03 1.15 -16.31
N GLN A 273 18.17 1.02 -14.99
CA GLN A 273 17.23 0.36 -14.08
C GLN A 273 16.17 1.28 -13.47
N THR A 274 16.08 2.56 -13.87
CA THR A 274 14.92 3.37 -13.47
C THR A 274 13.69 2.81 -14.16
N TYR A 275 13.00 1.91 -13.43
CA TYR A 275 11.73 1.26 -13.70
C TYR A 275 11.34 1.21 -15.17
N SER A 276 11.25 0.00 -15.70
CA SER A 276 10.24 -0.19 -16.72
C SER A 276 8.90 0.29 -16.13
N SER A 277 8.23 1.14 -16.89
CA SER A 277 6.94 1.67 -16.50
C SER A 277 5.83 0.58 -16.43
N ALA A 278 6.15 -0.70 -16.64
CA ALA A 278 5.24 -1.85 -16.56
C ALA A 278 4.83 -2.31 -15.16
N VAL A 279 5.64 -2.04 -14.12
CA VAL A 279 5.29 -2.39 -12.72
C VAL A 279 4.05 -1.60 -12.25
N HIS A 280 3.54 -0.68 -13.06
CA HIS A 280 2.51 0.28 -12.71
C HIS A 280 1.08 -0.13 -13.09
N ALA A 281 0.91 -1.27 -13.78
CA ALA A 281 -0.40 -1.77 -14.22
C ALA A 281 -0.83 -3.08 -13.52
N THR A 282 -0.02 -3.62 -12.62
CA THR A 282 -0.35 -4.83 -11.85
C THR A 282 -0.96 -4.46 -10.49
N PRO A 283 -2.00 -5.17 -10.01
CA PRO A 283 -2.71 -4.86 -8.78
C PRO A 283 -2.03 -5.48 -7.56
N PHE A 284 -0.82 -6.01 -7.75
CA PHE A 284 0.05 -6.50 -6.71
C PHE A 284 1.32 -5.65 -6.70
N GLY A 285 1.84 -5.40 -5.52
CA GLY A 285 3.02 -4.57 -5.30
C GLY A 285 3.48 -4.72 -3.86
N GLY A 286 4.72 -4.36 -3.60
CA GLY A 286 5.25 -4.32 -2.26
C GLY A 286 5.19 -2.91 -1.67
N ARG A 287 6.07 -2.70 -0.69
CA ARG A 287 6.25 -1.42 -0.01
C ARG A 287 7.51 -0.74 -0.48
N VAL A 288 7.52 0.58 -0.44
CA VAL A 288 8.64 1.38 -0.93
C VAL A 288 9.21 2.24 0.18
N ALA A 289 10.51 2.09 0.44
CA ALA A 289 11.21 2.85 1.46
C ALA A 289 11.20 4.36 1.15
N TRP A 290 10.99 5.18 2.18
CA TRP A 290 10.90 6.64 2.08
C TRP A 290 12.10 7.29 1.40
N GLN A 291 13.31 6.78 1.66
CA GLN A 291 14.59 7.33 1.19
C GLN A 291 14.76 7.27 -0.34
N SER A 292 13.92 6.49 -1.02
CA SER A 292 13.98 6.31 -2.46
C SER A 292 12.59 6.17 -3.07
N LEU A 293 11.57 6.73 -2.43
CA LEU A 293 10.18 6.56 -2.82
C LEU A 293 9.92 7.03 -4.26
N LEU A 294 10.29 8.26 -4.57
CA LEU A 294 10.03 8.90 -5.86
C LEU A 294 10.76 8.24 -7.03
N PRO A 295 12.08 7.99 -6.96
CA PRO A 295 12.75 7.25 -8.03
C PRO A 295 12.23 5.81 -8.14
N ARG A 296 11.79 5.21 -7.03
CA ARG A 296 11.24 3.84 -7.04
C ARG A 296 9.83 3.72 -7.63
N VAL A 297 9.00 4.72 -7.41
CA VAL A 297 7.61 4.69 -7.90
C VAL A 297 7.50 5.29 -9.30
N PHE A 298 8.32 6.28 -9.65
CA PHE A 298 8.13 7.05 -10.88
C PHE A 298 9.31 6.99 -11.87
N GLY A 299 10.41 6.34 -11.50
CA GLY A 299 11.53 6.03 -12.39
C GLY A 299 11.99 7.23 -13.22
N LYS A 300 12.00 7.05 -14.54
CA LYS A 300 12.51 8.03 -15.51
C LYS A 300 11.82 9.40 -15.42
N SER A 301 10.51 9.44 -15.17
CA SER A 301 9.79 10.72 -14.99
C SER A 301 10.34 11.53 -13.82
N PHE A 302 10.64 10.89 -12.69
CA PHE A 302 11.24 11.60 -11.57
C PHE A 302 12.67 12.04 -11.90
N HIS A 303 13.45 11.22 -12.61
CA HIS A 303 14.79 11.60 -13.06
C HIS A 303 14.80 12.87 -13.93
N TYR A 304 13.81 13.07 -14.81
CA TYR A 304 13.65 14.31 -15.57
C TYR A 304 13.48 15.54 -14.66
N LEU A 305 12.60 15.45 -13.66
CA LEU A 305 12.42 16.52 -12.68
C LEU A 305 13.66 16.72 -11.81
N ASP A 306 14.37 15.64 -11.50
CA ASP A 306 15.52 15.64 -10.63
C ASP A 306 16.73 16.34 -11.26
N HIS A 307 16.91 16.18 -12.57
CA HIS A 307 18.05 16.69 -13.31
C HIS A 307 17.71 17.86 -14.23
N GLU A 308 16.98 17.58 -15.32
CA GLU A 308 16.72 18.54 -16.41
C GLU A 308 15.87 19.71 -15.93
N GLU A 309 14.77 19.42 -15.23
CA GLU A 309 13.81 20.42 -14.73
C GLU A 309 14.00 20.76 -13.25
N SER A 310 15.19 20.45 -12.71
CA SER A 310 15.53 20.51 -11.29
C SER A 310 15.34 21.89 -10.64
N LYS A 311 15.48 22.97 -11.43
CA LYS A 311 15.22 24.34 -10.98
C LYS A 311 13.73 24.62 -10.88
N ALA A 312 12.98 24.35 -11.95
CA ALA A 312 11.55 24.58 -12.01
C ALA A 312 10.80 23.74 -10.97
N PHE A 313 11.22 22.47 -10.82
CA PHE A 313 10.70 21.55 -9.83
C PHE A 313 10.78 22.09 -8.40
N GLY A 314 11.98 22.48 -7.94
CA GLY A 314 12.18 23.00 -6.58
C GLY A 314 11.47 24.33 -6.32
N LEU A 315 11.49 25.25 -7.31
CA LEU A 315 10.82 26.55 -7.19
C LEU A 315 9.30 26.43 -7.19
N MET A 316 8.73 25.49 -7.95
CA MET A 316 7.29 25.23 -7.95
C MET A 316 6.81 24.74 -6.58
N ILE A 317 7.50 23.78 -5.95
CA ILE A 317 7.17 23.30 -4.60
C ILE A 317 7.26 24.43 -3.57
N GLY A 318 8.35 25.20 -3.61
CA GLY A 318 8.54 26.33 -2.70
C GLY A 318 7.47 27.42 -2.85
N SER A 319 7.08 27.69 -4.09
CA SER A 319 6.02 28.66 -4.41
C SER A 319 4.68 28.19 -3.84
N ALA A 320 4.34 26.92 -4.05
CA ALA A 320 3.13 26.32 -3.47
C ALA A 320 3.14 26.40 -1.94
N ALA A 321 4.26 26.08 -1.28
CA ALA A 321 4.39 26.19 0.17
C ALA A 321 4.12 27.62 0.67
N ARG A 322 4.66 28.64 -0.01
CA ARG A 322 4.39 30.04 0.30
C ARG A 322 2.94 30.44 0.04
N MET A 323 2.31 29.88 -0.98
CA MET A 323 0.89 30.12 -1.26
C MET A 323 -0.01 29.55 -0.17
N PHE A 324 0.23 28.31 0.28
CA PHE A 324 -0.47 27.74 1.43
C PHE A 324 -0.29 28.57 2.71
N GLU A 325 0.89 29.19 2.90
CA GLU A 325 1.13 30.06 4.04
C GLU A 325 0.30 31.34 3.97
N GLY A 326 0.21 31.94 2.77
CA GLY A 326 -0.67 33.09 2.55
C GLY A 326 -2.13 32.75 2.84
N LEU A 327 -2.60 31.58 2.39
CA LEU A 327 -3.97 31.11 2.64
C LEU A 327 -4.23 30.80 4.13
N ALA A 328 -3.30 30.15 4.83
CA ALA A 328 -3.44 29.83 6.24
C ALA A 328 -3.42 31.09 7.14
N LEU A 329 -2.70 32.13 6.72
CA LEU A 329 -2.56 33.39 7.47
C LEU A 329 -3.53 34.49 7.02
N GLY A 330 -4.44 34.20 6.09
CA GLY A 330 -5.42 35.18 5.59
C GLY A 330 -4.80 36.33 4.79
N LYS A 331 -3.65 36.10 4.16
CA LYS A 331 -2.93 37.07 3.30
C LYS A 331 -3.23 36.85 1.81
N GLY A 332 -4.26 36.07 1.49
CA GLY A 332 -4.76 35.90 0.13
C GLY A 332 -5.60 37.09 -0.34
N ASP A 333 -5.90 37.13 -1.63
CA ASP A 333 -6.83 38.13 -2.20
C ASP A 333 -8.26 37.95 -1.66
N GLU A 334 -9.12 38.96 -1.74
CA GLU A 334 -10.52 38.87 -1.27
C GLU A 334 -11.29 37.72 -1.94
N GLU A 335 -10.94 37.39 -3.19
CA GLU A 335 -11.49 36.25 -3.94
C GLU A 335 -11.09 34.87 -3.37
N HIS A 336 -10.06 34.79 -2.52
CA HIS A 336 -9.54 33.54 -1.95
C HIS A 336 -10.08 33.23 -0.55
N ASN A 337 -11.02 34.03 -0.03
CA ASN A 337 -11.62 33.82 1.30
C ASN A 337 -12.22 32.42 1.48
N ALA A 338 -12.71 31.79 0.40
CA ALA A 338 -13.22 30.42 0.42
C ALA A 338 -12.15 29.32 0.62
N LEU A 339 -10.87 29.64 0.39
CA LEU A 339 -9.72 28.74 0.56
C LEU A 339 -8.96 28.96 1.88
N VAL A 340 -9.20 30.11 2.52
CA VAL A 340 -8.69 30.41 3.86
C VAL A 340 -9.31 29.44 4.85
N SER A 341 -8.46 28.75 5.62
CA SER A 341 -8.90 27.80 6.63
C SER A 341 -8.21 28.10 7.95
N THR A 342 -9.02 28.51 8.93
CA THR A 342 -8.55 28.74 10.31
C THR A 342 -8.05 27.45 10.95
N GLN A 343 -8.58 26.29 10.55
CA GLN A 343 -8.10 24.97 10.98
C GLN A 343 -6.66 24.73 10.52
N ASN A 344 -6.29 25.21 9.33
CA ASN A 344 -4.94 25.03 8.80
C ASN A 344 -3.93 25.98 9.42
N ARG A 345 -4.37 27.10 10.02
CA ARG A 345 -3.49 28.06 10.68
C ARG A 345 -2.64 27.41 11.79
N SER A 346 -3.22 26.49 12.54
CA SER A 346 -2.53 25.76 13.61
C SER A 346 -1.64 24.61 13.09
N ASN A 347 -1.80 24.17 11.83
CA ASN A 347 -0.95 23.16 11.21
C ASN A 347 0.25 23.77 10.48
N THR A 348 1.24 24.24 11.25
CA THR A 348 2.46 24.85 10.70
C THR A 348 3.23 23.93 9.76
N ALA A 349 3.07 22.59 9.89
CA ALA A 349 3.69 21.60 9.01
C ALA A 349 3.09 21.56 7.58
N SER A 350 1.91 22.13 7.34
CA SER A 350 1.27 22.11 6.02
C SER A 350 1.53 23.31 5.13
N TYR A 351 2.29 24.31 5.59
CA TYR A 351 2.56 25.52 4.80
C TYR A 351 3.95 26.12 5.06
N GLY A 352 4.36 27.04 4.19
CA GLY A 352 5.60 27.81 4.34
C GLY A 352 6.83 26.92 4.51
N ALA A 353 7.72 27.30 5.43
CA ALA A 353 8.90 26.50 5.76
C ALA A 353 8.53 25.12 6.32
N GLY A 354 7.43 25.00 7.07
CA GLY A 354 6.99 23.74 7.65
C GLY A 354 6.54 22.71 6.60
N LEU A 355 5.96 23.14 5.48
CA LEU A 355 5.67 22.21 4.36
C LEU A 355 6.95 21.73 3.67
N VAL A 356 7.92 22.63 3.48
CA VAL A 356 9.22 22.25 2.90
C VAL A 356 9.93 21.24 3.80
N GLU A 357 9.94 21.49 5.12
CA GLU A 357 10.49 20.56 6.11
C GLU A 357 9.74 19.23 6.12
N THR A 358 8.40 19.25 6.12
CA THR A 358 7.58 18.03 6.06
C THR A 358 7.91 17.19 4.83
N ILE A 359 7.92 17.80 3.65
CA ILE A 359 8.23 17.13 2.39
C ILE A 359 9.64 16.53 2.43
N THR A 360 10.64 17.27 2.89
CA THR A 360 12.05 16.83 2.89
C THR A 360 12.41 15.85 4.02
N ASN A 361 11.60 15.81 5.08
CA ASN A 361 11.70 14.80 6.14
C ASN A 361 11.11 13.47 5.71
N TRP A 362 9.92 13.48 5.08
CA TRP A 362 9.27 12.27 4.57
C TRP A 362 9.87 11.76 3.26
N LEU A 363 10.40 12.63 2.41
CA LEU A 363 11.02 12.30 1.12
C LEU A 363 12.48 12.77 1.12
N PRO A 364 13.41 12.05 1.77
CA PRO A 364 14.80 12.48 1.92
C PRO A 364 15.52 12.78 0.60
N GLU A 365 15.15 12.12 -0.51
CA GLU A 365 15.68 12.42 -1.85
C GLU A 365 15.42 13.87 -2.31
N LEU A 366 14.48 14.57 -1.66
CA LEU A 366 14.15 15.95 -1.96
C LEU A 366 15.01 16.97 -1.20
N ARG A 367 15.81 16.55 -0.21
CA ARG A 367 16.65 17.47 0.60
C ARG A 367 17.63 18.29 -0.23
N ARG A 368 18.18 17.73 -1.31
CA ARG A 368 19.05 18.45 -2.26
C ARG A 368 18.37 19.64 -2.94
N PHE A 369 17.03 19.68 -2.95
CA PHE A 369 16.23 20.78 -3.48
C PHE A 369 15.80 21.78 -2.42
N GLN A 370 16.04 21.52 -1.13
CA GLN A 370 15.53 22.33 -0.02
C GLN A 370 15.90 23.81 -0.22
N GLY A 371 17.16 24.11 -0.53
CA GLY A 371 17.60 25.49 -0.79
C GLY A 371 16.94 26.16 -2.01
N ARG A 372 16.35 25.39 -2.95
CA ARG A 372 15.51 25.93 -4.04
C ARG A 372 14.06 26.12 -3.58
N MET A 373 13.52 25.18 -2.81
CA MET A 373 12.18 25.26 -2.22
C MET A 373 12.04 26.42 -1.22
N GLU A 374 13.12 26.80 -0.54
CA GLU A 374 13.11 27.91 0.42
C GLU A 374 13.16 29.30 -0.23
N ARG A 375 13.57 29.42 -1.50
CA ARG A 375 13.70 30.74 -2.16
C ARG A 375 12.36 31.46 -2.29
N PRO A 376 11.26 30.82 -2.76
CA PRO A 376 9.97 31.49 -2.87
C PRO A 376 9.36 31.88 -1.52
N LEU A 377 9.81 31.31 -0.40
CA LEU A 377 9.30 31.67 0.93
C LEU A 377 9.57 33.16 1.29
N LYS A 378 10.55 33.78 0.64
CA LYS A 378 10.88 35.21 0.79
C LYS A 378 9.98 36.13 -0.02
N MET A 379 9.15 35.58 -0.91
CA MET A 379 8.29 36.34 -1.81
C MET A 379 6.97 36.74 -1.13
N SER A 380 6.24 37.67 -1.73
CA SER A 380 4.84 37.88 -1.37
C SER A 380 3.97 36.69 -1.82
N TYR A 381 2.73 36.61 -1.34
CA TYR A 381 1.78 35.58 -1.79
C TYR A 381 1.54 35.66 -3.30
N GLN A 382 1.34 36.88 -3.83
CA GLN A 382 1.05 37.11 -5.25
C GLN A 382 2.25 36.76 -6.14
N ASP A 383 3.46 37.15 -5.72
CA ASP A 383 4.70 36.81 -6.44
C ASP A 383 4.94 35.29 -6.44
N ALA A 384 4.66 34.61 -5.31
CA ALA A 384 4.74 33.16 -5.24
C ALA A 384 3.71 32.48 -6.15
N ALA A 385 2.47 32.96 -6.22
CA ALA A 385 1.45 32.44 -7.13
C ALA A 385 1.87 32.61 -8.61
N ALA A 386 2.39 33.78 -8.99
CA ALA A 386 2.92 34.02 -10.33
C ALA A 386 4.11 33.09 -10.64
N SER A 387 5.04 32.94 -9.69
CA SER A 387 6.17 32.02 -9.79
C SER A 387 5.71 30.56 -9.93
N TYR A 388 4.69 30.13 -9.20
CA TYR A 388 4.12 28.78 -9.35
C TYR A 388 3.62 28.54 -10.77
N VAL A 389 2.83 29.48 -11.32
CA VAL A 389 2.29 29.37 -12.69
C VAL A 389 3.39 29.37 -13.74
N GLU A 390 4.43 30.20 -13.57
CA GLU A 390 5.59 30.23 -14.47
C GLU A 390 6.31 28.87 -14.53
N HIS A 391 6.68 28.33 -13.36
CA HIS A 391 7.42 27.06 -13.29
C HIS A 391 6.56 25.86 -13.67
N LEU A 392 5.25 25.89 -13.39
CA LEU A 392 4.29 24.93 -13.92
C LEU A 392 4.29 24.97 -15.45
N GLY A 393 4.31 26.16 -16.06
CA GLY A 393 4.42 26.34 -17.50
C GLY A 393 5.70 25.74 -18.10
N GLN A 394 6.84 25.90 -17.41
CA GLN A 394 8.11 25.29 -17.83
C GLN A 394 8.04 23.76 -17.82
N ILE A 395 7.58 23.16 -16.72
CA ILE A 395 7.45 21.71 -16.58
C ILE A 395 6.44 21.14 -17.60
N ARG A 396 5.35 21.86 -17.88
CA ARG A 396 4.37 21.45 -18.91
C ARG A 396 4.99 21.42 -20.30
N LYS A 397 5.81 22.41 -20.66
CA LYS A 397 6.52 22.46 -21.94
C LYS A 397 7.52 21.32 -22.08
N ALA A 398 8.24 20.98 -21.00
CA ALA A 398 9.16 19.85 -20.99
C ALA A 398 8.43 18.49 -21.10
N CYS A 399 7.25 18.36 -20.49
CA CYS A 399 6.49 17.11 -20.49
C CYS A 399 5.67 16.87 -21.77
N HIS A 400 4.96 17.90 -22.24
CA HIS A 400 4.10 17.91 -23.44
C HIS A 400 3.21 16.66 -23.61
N CYS A 401 2.53 16.20 -22.55
CA CYS A 401 1.67 15.00 -22.63
C CYS A 401 0.17 15.33 -22.67
N GLY A 402 -0.62 14.32 -23.03
CA GLY A 402 -2.10 14.34 -23.07
C GLY A 402 -2.82 14.76 -21.79
N ILE A 403 -2.10 14.76 -20.67
CA ILE A 403 -2.62 15.09 -19.34
C ILE A 403 -2.41 16.58 -19.02
N CYS A 404 -1.24 17.14 -19.34
CA CYS A 404 -0.89 18.51 -18.95
C CYS A 404 -0.92 19.53 -20.09
N THR A 405 -0.96 19.10 -21.34
CA THR A 405 -1.10 19.99 -22.50
C THR A 405 -2.54 20.52 -22.60
N SER A 406 -2.70 21.75 -23.12
CA SER A 406 -4.03 22.37 -23.30
C SER A 406 -4.86 21.54 -24.30
N ARG A 407 -6.20 21.56 -24.18
CA ARG A 407 -7.07 20.82 -25.13
C ARG A 407 -6.91 21.29 -26.57
N GLU A 408 -6.62 22.58 -26.75
CA GLU A 408 -6.48 23.21 -28.07
C GLU A 408 -5.22 22.76 -28.82
N GLU A 409 -4.19 22.36 -28.07
CA GLU A 409 -2.91 21.88 -28.61
C GLU A 409 -2.85 20.35 -28.76
N LEU A 410 -3.88 19.62 -28.35
CA LEU A 410 -3.91 18.15 -28.39
C LEU A 410 -4.69 17.61 -29.59
N GLU A 411 -4.15 16.55 -30.18
CA GLU A 411 -4.91 15.70 -31.10
C GLU A 411 -5.97 14.90 -30.30
N LYS A 412 -7.10 14.56 -30.93
CA LYS A 412 -8.26 13.94 -30.24
C LYS A 412 -7.93 12.61 -29.56
N ASP A 413 -6.96 11.87 -30.09
CA ASP A 413 -6.51 10.58 -29.58
C ASP A 413 -5.45 10.69 -28.50
N GLN A 414 -4.90 11.89 -28.24
CA GLN A 414 -3.86 12.10 -27.24
C GLN A 414 -4.40 12.47 -25.86
N GLU A 415 -5.71 12.73 -25.71
CA GLU A 415 -6.28 13.17 -24.43
C GLU A 415 -6.10 12.14 -23.31
N GLY A 416 -5.53 12.56 -22.18
CA GLY A 416 -5.30 11.69 -21.03
C GLY A 416 -4.15 10.70 -21.20
N ILE A 417 -3.47 10.69 -22.35
CA ILE A 417 -2.34 9.78 -22.60
C ILE A 417 -1.08 10.28 -21.87
N PRO A 418 -0.41 9.42 -21.08
CA PRO A 418 0.85 9.77 -20.42
C PRO A 418 2.01 9.94 -21.42
N PRO A 419 3.09 10.65 -21.03
CA PRO A 419 4.26 10.81 -21.90
C PRO A 419 5.03 9.50 -22.11
N PRO A 420 5.93 9.43 -23.11
CA PRO A 420 6.77 8.25 -23.35
C PRO A 420 7.66 7.84 -22.16
N HIS A 421 7.99 8.81 -21.28
CA HIS A 421 8.76 8.55 -20.07
C HIS A 421 7.90 8.07 -18.87
N GLY A 422 6.60 7.82 -19.07
CA GLY A 422 5.72 7.07 -18.16
C GLY A 422 4.70 7.93 -17.40
N TYR A 423 5.14 9.02 -16.77
CA TYR A 423 4.30 9.88 -15.93
C TYR A 423 4.36 11.34 -16.31
N CYS A 424 3.23 12.03 -16.24
CA CYS A 424 3.14 13.46 -16.43
C CYS A 424 3.96 14.19 -15.35
N LEU A 425 5.00 14.92 -15.78
CA LEU A 425 5.91 15.61 -14.87
C LEU A 425 5.17 16.62 -13.99
N ALA A 426 4.22 17.35 -14.59
CA ALA A 426 3.50 18.39 -13.89
C ALA A 426 2.56 17.84 -12.81
N VAL A 427 1.87 16.73 -13.09
CA VAL A 427 1.04 16.02 -12.09
C VAL A 427 1.93 15.41 -11.01
N LEU A 428 3.12 14.95 -11.35
CA LEU A 428 4.04 14.37 -10.38
C LEU A 428 4.49 15.39 -9.33
N VAL A 429 4.73 16.65 -9.73
CA VAL A 429 4.99 17.73 -8.75
C VAL A 429 3.77 18.02 -7.88
N GLU A 430 2.58 18.12 -8.47
CA GLU A 430 1.32 18.33 -7.72
C GLU A 430 1.04 17.17 -6.74
N THR A 431 1.40 15.95 -7.13
CA THR A 431 1.32 14.74 -6.32
C THR A 431 2.25 14.83 -5.11
N ILE A 432 3.50 15.25 -5.30
CA ILE A 432 4.47 15.44 -4.20
C ILE A 432 3.98 16.49 -3.20
N ILE A 433 3.47 17.62 -3.70
CA ILE A 433 2.91 18.69 -2.86
C ILE A 433 1.72 18.16 -2.05
N SER A 434 0.79 17.47 -2.72
CA SER A 434 -0.40 16.90 -2.09
C SER A 434 -0.09 15.80 -1.08
N LEU A 435 0.93 14.96 -1.34
CA LEU A 435 1.45 14.01 -0.36
C LEU A 435 2.00 14.74 0.86
N GLY A 436 2.76 15.82 0.68
CA GLY A 436 3.24 16.66 1.78
C GLY A 436 2.11 17.20 2.65
N LEU A 437 1.02 17.68 2.04
CA LEU A 437 -0.16 18.15 2.76
C LEU A 437 -0.82 17.03 3.59
N CYS A 438 -0.97 15.83 3.01
CA CYS A 438 -1.49 14.66 3.72
C CYS A 438 -0.58 14.28 4.90
N LEU A 439 0.72 14.12 4.65
CA LEU A 439 1.72 13.65 5.62
C LEU A 439 1.96 14.64 6.76
N SER A 440 1.73 15.95 6.54
CA SER A 440 1.83 16.98 7.59
C SER A 440 0.93 16.73 8.81
N ARG A 441 -0.10 15.87 8.66
CA ARG A 441 -1.07 15.55 9.71
C ARG A 441 -1.01 14.09 10.14
N MET A 442 0.07 13.38 9.83
CA MET A 442 0.21 11.95 10.09
C MET A 442 1.40 11.64 10.99
N THR A 443 1.22 10.64 11.83
CA THR A 443 2.28 9.88 12.49
C THR A 443 2.16 8.44 12.06
N VAL A 444 3.26 7.83 11.66
CA VAL A 444 3.24 6.48 11.08
C VAL A 444 4.07 5.57 11.98
N SER A 445 3.59 4.35 12.21
CA SER A 445 4.34 3.34 12.94
C SER A 445 5.73 3.15 12.32
N ALA A 446 6.73 2.90 13.16
CA ALA A 446 8.07 2.62 12.69
C ALA A 446 8.05 1.46 11.67
N GLN A 447 8.86 1.58 10.62
CA GLN A 447 9.00 0.59 9.54
C GLN A 447 7.73 0.33 8.71
N LEU A 448 6.63 1.05 8.95
CA LEU A 448 5.48 1.01 8.05
C LEU A 448 5.76 1.95 6.86
N TYR A 449 6.08 1.35 5.72
CA TYR A 449 6.36 2.05 4.48
C TYR A 449 5.10 2.13 3.60
N PRO A 450 4.99 3.17 2.73
CA PRO A 450 3.87 3.29 1.81
C PRO A 450 3.85 2.12 0.82
N ALA A 451 2.65 1.69 0.45
CA ALA A 451 2.46 0.71 -0.61
C ALA A 451 2.71 1.37 -1.97
N ARG A 452 3.40 0.67 -2.89
CA ARG A 452 3.63 1.18 -4.25
C ARG A 452 2.31 1.55 -4.93
N SER A 453 1.35 0.64 -4.89
CA SER A 453 0.00 0.80 -5.43
C SER A 453 -0.72 2.01 -4.84
N GLY A 454 -0.44 2.35 -3.58
CA GLY A 454 -1.02 3.49 -2.88
C GLY A 454 -0.54 4.82 -3.44
N ILE A 455 0.77 4.98 -3.61
CA ILE A 455 1.36 6.17 -4.22
C ILE A 455 0.93 6.32 -5.68
N LEU A 456 0.85 5.22 -6.42
CA LEU A 456 0.35 5.22 -7.80
C LEU A 456 -1.12 5.63 -7.87
N SER A 457 -1.97 5.05 -7.02
CA SER A 457 -3.39 5.40 -6.93
C SER A 457 -3.59 6.88 -6.55
N PHE A 458 -2.71 7.40 -5.68
CA PHE A 458 -2.70 8.80 -5.30
C PHE A 458 -2.31 9.70 -6.48
N TYR A 459 -1.28 9.34 -7.27
CA TYR A 459 -0.93 10.01 -8.52
C TYR A 459 -2.08 9.98 -9.54
N VAL A 460 -2.72 8.83 -9.76
CA VAL A 460 -3.85 8.70 -10.70
C VAL A 460 -5.01 9.59 -10.27
N SER A 461 -5.28 9.69 -8.97
CA SER A 461 -6.28 10.62 -8.44
C SER A 461 -5.94 12.08 -8.77
N GLN A 462 -4.64 12.44 -8.77
CA GLN A 462 -4.19 13.77 -9.18
C GLN A 462 -4.26 14.00 -10.69
N VAL A 463 -4.05 12.96 -11.51
CA VAL A 463 -4.32 13.02 -12.95
C VAL A 463 -5.78 13.39 -13.21
N SER A 464 -6.73 12.73 -12.54
CA SER A 464 -8.16 13.01 -12.70
C SER A 464 -8.51 14.45 -12.33
N LYS A 465 -8.03 14.93 -11.17
CA LYS A 465 -8.24 16.32 -10.74
C LYS A 465 -7.64 17.32 -11.73
N ARG A 466 -6.46 17.04 -12.27
CA ARG A 466 -5.84 17.93 -13.25
C ARG A 466 -6.60 17.98 -14.57
N LEU A 467 -7.12 16.85 -15.03
CA LEU A 467 -7.95 16.78 -16.24
C LEU A 467 -9.25 17.59 -16.05
N GLU A 468 -9.84 17.55 -14.85
CA GLU A 468 -11.00 18.37 -14.46
C GLU A 468 -10.65 19.86 -14.39
N ALA A 469 -9.51 20.21 -13.79
CA ALA A 469 -9.04 21.58 -13.62
C ALA A 469 -8.56 22.26 -14.91
N ARG A 470 -8.37 21.50 -16.00
CA ARG A 470 -7.69 21.99 -17.20
C ARG A 470 -8.48 23.10 -17.90
N GLY A 471 -7.79 24.22 -18.14
CA GLY A 471 -8.37 25.40 -18.80
C GLY A 471 -9.13 26.34 -17.86
N LEU A 472 -9.23 25.99 -16.58
CA LEU A 472 -9.80 26.87 -15.57
C LEU A 472 -8.80 27.93 -15.13
N HIS A 473 -9.34 29.02 -14.57
CA HIS A 473 -8.53 30.02 -13.89
C HIS A 473 -7.74 29.38 -12.74
N TRP A 474 -6.55 29.93 -12.43
CA TRP A 474 -5.61 29.34 -11.49
C TRP A 474 -6.25 29.06 -10.11
N ASN A 475 -7.16 29.93 -9.63
CA ASN A 475 -7.85 29.75 -8.34
C ASN A 475 -8.68 28.46 -8.31
N GLU A 476 -9.47 28.20 -9.36
CA GLU A 476 -10.29 26.99 -9.48
C GLU A 476 -9.40 25.76 -9.70
N HIS A 477 -8.32 25.90 -10.48
CA HIS A 477 -7.32 24.84 -10.64
C HIS A 477 -6.75 24.42 -9.28
N PHE A 478 -6.35 25.39 -8.45
CA PHE A 478 -5.79 25.11 -7.14
C PHE A 478 -6.79 24.44 -6.21
N LYS A 479 -8.04 24.90 -6.22
CA LYS A 479 -9.13 24.32 -5.42
C LYS A 479 -9.39 22.86 -5.80
N ILE A 480 -9.42 22.53 -7.09
CA ILE A 480 -9.67 21.17 -7.56
C ILE A 480 -8.46 20.26 -7.25
N VAL A 481 -7.24 20.72 -7.53
CA VAL A 481 -6.03 19.91 -7.38
C VAL A 481 -5.69 19.66 -5.91
N TYR A 482 -5.76 20.69 -5.07
CA TYR A 482 -5.29 20.63 -3.67
C TYR A 482 -6.38 20.77 -2.62
N GLY A 483 -7.58 21.24 -2.96
CA GLY A 483 -8.62 21.53 -1.97
C GLY A 483 -9.01 20.29 -1.16
N ASN A 484 -9.01 19.12 -1.80
CA ASN A 484 -9.32 17.83 -1.18
C ASN A 484 -8.23 17.30 -0.23
N GLU A 485 -7.06 17.94 -0.15
CA GLU A 485 -5.99 17.63 0.80
C GLU A 485 -5.78 18.77 1.80
N TRP A 486 -5.92 20.02 1.32
CA TRP A 486 -5.79 21.22 2.13
C TRP A 486 -6.94 21.36 3.13
N ASN A 487 -8.19 21.29 2.65
CA ASN A 487 -9.41 21.45 3.45
C ASN A 487 -10.20 20.13 3.53
N ALA A 488 -9.48 19.01 3.52
CA ALA A 488 -10.06 17.68 3.57
C ALA A 488 -10.88 17.46 4.85
N LEU A 489 -12.12 16.98 4.70
CA LEU A 489 -12.90 16.46 5.83
C LEU A 489 -12.19 15.27 6.46
N ASP A 490 -12.47 15.01 7.73
CA ASP A 490 -11.81 13.98 8.53
C ASP A 490 -11.89 12.58 7.90
N ALA A 491 -13.06 12.18 7.41
CA ALA A 491 -13.25 10.95 6.65
C ALA A 491 -12.31 10.85 5.43
N ARG A 492 -12.16 11.93 4.67
CA ARG A 492 -11.26 11.98 3.50
C ARG A 492 -9.79 11.88 3.90
N ARG A 493 -9.42 12.47 5.03
CA ARG A 493 -8.05 12.41 5.55
C ARG A 493 -7.67 10.98 5.95
N LEU A 494 -8.58 10.26 6.60
CA LEU A 494 -8.42 8.84 6.93
C LEU A 494 -8.35 7.98 5.67
N LEU A 495 -9.22 8.24 4.67
CA LEU A 495 -9.15 7.55 3.37
C LEU A 495 -7.81 7.75 2.66
N ASN A 496 -7.30 8.97 2.60
CA ASN A 496 -6.00 9.26 1.99
C ASN A 496 -4.88 8.54 2.75
N ALA A 497 -4.93 8.50 4.09
CA ALA A 497 -3.96 7.77 4.90
C ALA A 497 -3.95 6.28 4.53
N VAL A 498 -5.11 5.63 4.53
CA VAL A 498 -5.16 4.20 4.22
C VAL A 498 -4.82 3.93 2.75
N GLN A 499 -5.24 4.79 1.81
CA GLN A 499 -4.84 4.68 0.41
C GLN A 499 -3.32 4.63 0.23
N ILE A 500 -2.58 5.49 0.93
CA ILE A 500 -1.10 5.56 0.85
C ILE A 500 -0.45 4.27 1.36
N PHE A 501 -0.94 3.70 2.47
CA PHE A 501 -0.25 2.64 3.19
C PHE A 501 -0.80 1.22 2.95
N ALA A 502 -2.09 1.07 2.64
CA ALA A 502 -2.70 -0.20 2.23
C ALA A 502 -2.60 -0.43 0.73
N GLY A 503 -2.53 0.64 -0.07
CA GLY A 503 -2.50 0.54 -1.53
C GLY A 503 -3.87 0.58 -2.21
N SER A 504 -4.92 0.74 -1.40
CA SER A 504 -6.32 0.69 -1.78
C SER A 504 -7.15 1.48 -0.77
N ARG A 505 -8.44 1.70 -1.08
CA ARG A 505 -9.38 2.38 -0.19
C ARG A 505 -10.73 1.67 -0.24
N PRO A 506 -11.53 1.71 0.83
CA PRO A 506 -12.88 1.18 0.80
C PRO A 506 -13.74 1.93 -0.24
N ASP A 507 -14.55 1.17 -0.97
CA ASP A 507 -15.42 1.71 -2.03
C ASP A 507 -16.77 2.24 -1.51
N ARG A 508 -17.17 1.87 -0.29
CA ARG A 508 -18.48 2.17 0.32
C ARG A 508 -18.39 2.41 1.84
N ASP A 509 -19.48 2.95 2.39
CA ASP A 509 -19.73 3.16 3.81
C ASP A 509 -18.62 3.95 4.50
N VAL A 510 -18.43 5.21 4.09
CA VAL A 510 -17.49 6.12 4.74
C VAL A 510 -18.29 7.30 5.28
N PRO A 511 -18.83 7.19 6.51
CA PRO A 511 -19.59 8.28 7.13
C PRO A 511 -18.72 9.53 7.32
N ASP A 512 -19.35 10.70 7.35
CA ASP A 512 -18.64 11.97 7.53
C ASP A 512 -18.03 12.12 8.94
N ASN A 513 -18.64 11.49 9.96
CA ASN A 513 -18.20 11.51 11.36
C ASN A 513 -17.17 10.42 11.71
N LEU A 514 -16.45 9.89 10.73
CA LEU A 514 -15.44 8.85 10.89
C LEU A 514 -14.24 9.35 11.70
N VAL A 515 -13.80 8.55 12.68
CA VAL A 515 -12.63 8.82 13.53
C VAL A 515 -11.55 7.74 13.47
N GLY A 516 -11.87 6.58 12.88
CA GLY A 516 -10.94 5.50 12.63
C GLY A 516 -11.38 4.65 11.44
N LEU A 517 -10.41 4.20 10.66
CA LEU A 517 -10.59 3.39 9.46
C LEU A 517 -9.48 2.34 9.37
N SER A 518 -9.86 1.08 9.24
CA SER A 518 -8.98 -0.02 8.87
C SER A 518 -9.36 -0.54 7.49
N HIS A 519 -8.37 -0.84 6.66
CA HIS A 519 -8.57 -1.46 5.36
C HIS A 519 -7.29 -2.16 4.92
N GLU A 520 -7.43 -3.40 4.42
CA GLU A 520 -6.34 -4.25 3.93
C GLU A 520 -5.09 -4.21 4.82
N GLY A 521 -5.27 -4.51 6.11
CA GLY A 521 -4.18 -4.63 7.08
C GLY A 521 -3.52 -3.31 7.53
N THR A 522 -4.11 -2.16 7.20
CA THR A 522 -3.68 -0.84 7.68
C THR A 522 -4.81 -0.15 8.42
N CYS A 523 -4.51 0.39 9.60
CA CYS A 523 -5.42 1.18 10.42
C CYS A 523 -4.93 2.63 10.51
N ALA A 524 -5.80 3.57 10.15
CA ALA A 524 -5.63 5.01 10.34
C ALA A 524 -6.69 5.54 11.30
N TYR A 525 -6.31 6.33 12.31
CA TYR A 525 -7.25 6.86 13.29
C TYR A 525 -6.75 8.15 13.92
N PHE A 526 -7.63 8.95 14.53
CA PHE A 526 -7.21 10.15 15.25
C PHE A 526 -6.58 9.80 16.59
N VAL A 527 -5.41 10.37 16.87
CA VAL A 527 -4.65 10.17 18.13
C VAL A 527 -5.47 10.56 19.37
N ALA A 528 -6.48 11.41 19.21
CA ALA A 528 -7.43 11.75 20.26
C ALA A 528 -8.22 10.54 20.82
N LEU A 529 -8.26 9.41 20.11
CA LEU A 529 -8.86 8.17 20.61
C LEU A 529 -7.96 7.42 21.61
N GLU A 530 -6.66 7.75 21.68
CA GLU A 530 -5.73 7.13 22.63
C GLU A 530 -5.88 7.72 24.05
N LYS A 531 -6.07 9.04 24.12
CA LYS A 531 -6.06 9.81 25.38
C LYS A 531 -7.11 10.90 25.36
N SER A 532 -7.70 11.19 26.53
CA SER A 532 -8.64 12.29 26.69
C SER A 532 -8.00 13.61 26.24
N SER A 533 -8.41 14.08 25.08
CA SER A 533 -8.32 15.50 24.74
C SER A 533 -9.56 16.14 25.34
N LYS A 534 -9.45 16.79 26.51
CA LYS A 534 -10.41 17.85 26.85
C LYS A 534 -9.96 19.07 26.04
N PRO A 535 -10.54 19.37 24.86
CA PRO A 535 -10.15 20.58 24.16
C PRO A 535 -10.53 21.76 25.07
N GLY A 536 -9.55 22.61 25.40
CA GLY A 536 -9.87 23.92 25.93
C GLY A 536 -10.74 24.68 24.91
N PRO A 537 -11.66 25.55 25.34
CA PRO A 537 -12.64 26.20 24.47
C PRO A 537 -12.06 27.09 23.36
N GLU A 538 -10.74 27.29 23.28
CA GLU A 538 -10.08 28.18 22.32
C GLU A 538 -9.04 27.52 21.39
N GLN A 539 -8.90 26.20 21.39
CA GLN A 539 -7.92 25.54 20.50
C GLN A 539 -8.59 24.45 19.65
N GLN A 540 -9.00 24.83 18.43
CA GLN A 540 -9.09 23.89 17.31
C GLN A 540 -7.67 23.39 16.99
N GLN A 541 -7.17 22.47 17.82
CA GLN A 541 -5.94 21.74 17.53
C GLN A 541 -6.20 20.82 16.33
N VAL A 542 -5.25 20.82 15.41
CA VAL A 542 -5.25 19.91 14.26
C VAL A 542 -5.23 18.49 14.78
N GLN A 543 -6.26 17.72 14.47
CA GLN A 543 -6.34 16.33 14.88
C GLN A 543 -5.27 15.52 14.14
N LEU A 544 -4.29 14.99 14.86
CA LEU A 544 -3.23 14.18 14.29
C LEU A 544 -3.76 12.77 13.99
N ILE A 545 -3.43 12.23 12.82
CA ILE A 545 -3.76 10.86 12.43
C ILE A 545 -2.57 9.96 12.78
N ARG A 546 -2.83 8.81 13.40
CA ARG A 546 -1.86 7.72 13.46
C ARG A 546 -2.18 6.68 12.41
N VAL A 547 -1.15 6.19 11.71
CA VAL A 547 -1.23 5.05 10.81
C VAL A 547 -0.39 3.89 11.35
N VAL A 548 -0.99 2.71 11.45
CA VAL A 548 -0.38 1.49 11.99
C VAL A 548 -0.84 0.27 11.20
N SER A 549 -0.03 -0.79 11.15
CA SER A 549 -0.46 -2.07 10.58
C SER A 549 -1.44 -2.80 11.53
N GLY A 550 -2.42 -3.50 10.97
CA GLY A 550 -3.48 -4.20 11.71
C GLY A 550 -4.82 -3.47 11.60
N ALA A 551 -5.65 -3.58 12.64
CA ALA A 551 -7.04 -3.10 12.62
C ALA A 551 -7.44 -2.43 13.95
N MET A 552 -8.70 -1.99 14.05
CA MET A 552 -9.28 -1.57 15.32
C MET A 552 -9.82 -2.80 16.03
N ASN A 553 -9.58 -2.89 17.33
CA ASN A 553 -9.99 -4.04 18.11
C ASN A 553 -10.72 -3.58 19.37
N VAL A 554 -11.87 -4.18 19.64
CA VAL A 554 -12.53 -4.10 20.95
C VAL A 554 -12.68 -5.49 21.52
N HIS A 555 -11.93 -5.78 22.59
CA HIS A 555 -11.73 -7.15 23.08
C HIS A 555 -11.24 -8.09 21.95
N GLU A 556 -11.87 -9.25 21.74
CA GLU A 556 -11.56 -10.17 20.65
C GLU A 556 -12.12 -9.73 19.29
N LYS A 557 -12.99 -8.71 19.22
CA LYS A 557 -13.64 -8.29 17.97
C LYS A 557 -12.77 -7.32 17.17
N VAL A 558 -12.74 -7.53 15.86
CA VAL A 558 -12.06 -6.68 14.89
C VAL A 558 -13.08 -5.80 14.17
N PHE A 559 -12.75 -4.52 14.00
CA PHE A 559 -13.57 -3.51 13.35
C PHE A 559 -12.77 -2.76 12.27
N ASP A 560 -13.46 -2.45 11.19
CA ASP A 560 -12.93 -1.69 10.06
C ASP A 560 -13.24 -0.20 10.17
N ARG A 561 -14.29 0.18 10.90
CA ARG A 561 -14.71 1.58 10.98
C ARG A 561 -15.06 1.96 12.41
N ALA A 562 -14.80 3.22 12.74
CA ALA A 562 -15.20 3.81 14.00
C ALA A 562 -15.66 5.25 13.79
N CYS A 563 -16.85 5.60 14.30
CA CYS A 563 -17.45 6.92 14.24
C CYS A 563 -17.73 7.47 15.64
N LEU A 564 -17.64 8.79 15.83
CA LEU A 564 -18.13 9.45 17.05
C LEU A 564 -19.57 9.88 16.84
N GLY A 565 -20.47 9.35 17.66
CA GLY A 565 -21.92 9.55 17.52
C GLY A 565 -22.56 8.61 16.49
N PRO A 566 -23.91 8.60 16.44
CA PRO A 566 -24.66 7.68 15.59
C PRO A 566 -24.33 7.91 14.11
N VAL A 567 -24.42 6.84 13.32
CA VAL A 567 -24.23 6.88 11.86
C VAL A 567 -25.58 7.04 11.19
N GLU A 568 -25.74 8.12 10.42
CA GLU A 568 -26.93 8.35 9.59
C GLU A 568 -27.01 7.28 8.50
N ASP A 569 -28.23 6.82 8.18
CA ASP A 569 -28.50 5.80 7.16
C ASP A 569 -27.79 4.45 7.37
N ALA A 570 -27.50 4.09 8.62
CA ALA A 570 -26.96 2.77 8.96
C ALA A 570 -27.89 1.64 8.49
N ASP A 571 -27.33 0.66 7.80
CA ASP A 571 -28.06 -0.55 7.39
C ASP A 571 -28.56 -1.30 8.64
N PRO A 572 -29.89 -1.47 8.81
CA PRO A 572 -30.44 -2.15 9.97
C PRO A 572 -30.03 -3.62 10.07
N ASP A 573 -29.68 -4.26 8.94
CA ASP A 573 -29.27 -5.66 8.90
C ASP A 573 -27.75 -5.84 9.14
N ASP A 574 -26.98 -4.75 9.19
CA ASP A 574 -25.53 -4.74 9.47
C ASP A 574 -25.17 -3.59 10.44
N PRO A 575 -25.60 -3.72 11.72
CA PRO A 575 -25.63 -2.63 12.67
C PRO A 575 -24.24 -2.23 13.17
N TRP A 576 -24.10 -0.95 13.49
CA TRP A 576 -22.93 -0.45 14.20
C TRP A 576 -23.03 -0.79 15.69
N GLU A 577 -21.95 -1.33 16.26
CA GLU A 577 -21.88 -1.64 17.68
C GLU A 577 -21.59 -0.37 18.49
N GLU A 578 -22.45 -0.07 19.46
CA GLU A 578 -22.28 1.05 20.38
C GLU A 578 -21.31 0.71 21.51
N ILE A 579 -20.28 1.53 21.69
CA ILE A 579 -19.21 1.31 22.65
C ILE A 579 -18.93 2.59 23.43
N SER A 580 -19.26 2.58 24.72
CA SER A 580 -19.09 3.74 25.61
C SER A 580 -17.73 3.72 26.31
N TYR A 581 -17.03 4.86 26.27
CA TYR A 581 -15.76 5.07 26.96
C TYR A 581 -15.80 6.37 27.77
N GLU A 582 -15.43 6.32 29.05
CA GLU A 582 -15.51 7.48 29.96
C GLU A 582 -14.65 8.68 29.51
N HIS A 583 -13.57 8.44 28.77
CA HIS A 583 -12.63 9.47 28.35
C HIS A 583 -13.01 10.16 27.02
N LEU A 584 -13.99 9.61 26.29
CA LEU A 584 -14.50 10.19 25.05
C LEU A 584 -15.72 11.07 25.34
N ALA A 585 -15.84 12.19 24.64
CA ALA A 585 -16.96 13.12 24.82
C ALA A 585 -18.29 12.59 24.27
N THR A 586 -18.22 11.66 23.31
CA THR A 586 -19.36 11.06 22.61
C THR A 586 -19.13 9.55 22.51
N THR A 587 -20.22 8.78 22.48
CA THR A 587 -20.16 7.33 22.27
C THR A 587 -19.51 6.98 20.93
N LEU A 588 -18.71 5.92 20.94
CA LEU A 588 -18.06 5.37 19.75
C LEU A 588 -18.97 4.31 19.12
N TYR A 589 -19.17 4.37 17.81
CA TYR A 589 -19.87 3.36 17.04
C TYR A 589 -18.86 2.64 16.14
N CYS A 590 -18.76 1.31 16.23
CA CYS A 590 -17.79 0.52 15.48
C CYS A 590 -18.46 -0.49 14.53
N LYS A 591 -17.85 -0.75 13.38
CA LYS A 591 -18.34 -1.70 12.37
C LYS A 591 -17.23 -2.54 11.76
#